data_AF-A0A481U5Z2-F1
#
_entry.id   AF-A0A481U5Z2-F1
#
_cell.length_a   1.000
_cell.length_b   1.000
_cell.length_c   1.000
_cell.angle_alpha   90.00
_cell.angle_beta   90.00
_cell.angle_gamma   90.00
#
_symmetry.space_group_name_H-M   'P 1'
#
loop_
_entity.id
_entity.type
_entity.pdbx_description
1 polymer ?
#
loop_
_entity_poly.entity_id
_entity_poly.type
_entity_poly.pdbx_seq_one_letter_code
_entity_poly.pdbx_strand_id
1 'polypeptide(L)'
;MNENLFTSFITPVILGLPLVTLIVLFPSLLFPTSNRLVSNRFVTLQQWMLQLVSKQMMSIHNSKGQTWTLMLMSLILFIGSTNLLGLLPHSFTPATQLSMNLGMAIPLWAGAVITGFRNKTKASLAHFLPQGTPTPLIPMLVIMGTISLFIQAMALAVRLTANITAGHLLNH
;
A
#
# COMPACT_ATOMS: atom_id res chain seq x y z
N MET A 1 -3.72 33.80 3.58
CA MET A 1 -2.68 32.94 4.17
C MET A 1 -3.14 31.51 4.41
N ASN A 2 -4.38 31.24 4.86
CA ASN A 2 -4.85 29.87 5.11
C ASN A 2 -4.81 28.91 3.90
N GLU A 3 -5.08 29.38 2.68
CA GLU A 3 -5.08 28.48 1.52
C GLU A 3 -3.68 28.21 0.94
N ASN A 4 -2.70 29.07 1.22
CA ASN A 4 -1.36 28.95 0.65
C ASN A 4 -0.66 27.65 1.10
N LEU A 5 -0.92 27.20 2.33
CA LEU A 5 -0.39 25.94 2.86
C LEU A 5 -0.96 24.72 2.13
N PHE A 6 -2.23 24.79 1.72
CA PHE A 6 -2.92 23.68 1.05
C PHE A 6 -2.72 23.65 -0.47
N THR A 7 -2.15 24.71 -1.07
CA THR A 7 -1.88 24.76 -2.52
C THR A 7 -1.02 23.60 -3.02
N SER A 8 -0.11 23.09 -2.18
CA SER A 8 0.75 21.94 -2.50
C SER A 8 0.00 20.60 -2.59
N PHE A 9 -1.20 20.50 -2.03
CA PHE A 9 -2.05 19.30 -2.08
C PHE A 9 -3.09 19.33 -3.20
N ILE A 10 -3.25 20.47 -3.88
CA ILE A 10 -4.20 20.60 -4.99
C ILE A 10 -3.65 19.85 -6.20
N THR A 11 -4.50 19.06 -6.87
CA THR A 11 -4.13 18.33 -8.09
C THR A 11 -3.61 19.29 -9.15
N PRO A 12 -2.37 19.14 -9.64
CA PRO A 12 -1.86 19.98 -10.72
C PRO A 12 -2.58 19.66 -12.03
N VAL A 13 -3.29 20.66 -12.55
CA VAL A 13 -3.92 20.63 -13.88
C VAL A 13 -3.31 21.77 -14.68
N ILE A 14 -2.63 21.46 -15.78
CA ILE A 14 -2.08 22.46 -16.71
C ILE A 14 -2.85 22.34 -18.02
N LEU A 15 -3.37 23.45 -18.55
CA LEU A 15 -4.09 23.50 -19.84
C LEU A 15 -5.29 22.52 -19.93
N GLY A 16 -5.92 22.20 -18.79
CA GLY A 16 -7.04 21.26 -18.72
C GLY A 16 -6.65 19.78 -18.72
N LEU A 17 -5.35 19.45 -18.76
CA LEU A 17 -4.85 18.08 -18.64
C LEU A 17 -4.39 17.79 -17.20
N PRO A 18 -4.83 16.66 -16.58
CA PRO A 18 -4.38 16.29 -15.24
C PRO A 18 -2.93 15.79 -15.30
N LEU A 19 -2.01 16.57 -14.72
CA LEU A 19 -0.59 16.25 -14.69
C LEU A 19 -0.26 15.12 -13.68
N VAL A 20 -1.23 14.77 -12.84
CA VAL A 20 -1.13 13.69 -11.86
C VAL A 20 -0.71 12.36 -12.50
N THR A 21 -1.18 12.07 -13.71
CA THR A 21 -0.84 10.82 -14.43
C THR A 21 0.66 10.73 -14.73
N LEU A 22 1.27 11.84 -15.16
CA LEU A 22 2.71 11.93 -15.42
C LEU A 22 3.51 11.73 -14.13
N ILE A 23 3.06 12.37 -13.04
CA ILE A 23 3.71 12.29 -11.73
C ILE A 23 3.64 10.88 -11.16
N VAL A 24 2.50 10.19 -11.32
CA VAL A 24 2.32 8.79 -10.90
C VAL A 24 3.18 7.82 -11.71
N LEU A 25 3.46 8.12 -12.98
CA LEU A 25 4.32 7.29 -13.82
C LEU A 25 5.82 7.53 -13.57
N PHE A 26 6.19 8.70 -13.06
CA PHE A 26 7.59 9.08 -12.85
C PHE A 26 8.43 8.08 -12.03
N PRO A 27 7.94 7.51 -10.90
CA PRO A 27 8.70 6.53 -10.13
C PRO A 27 9.05 5.26 -10.93
N SER A 28 8.25 4.89 -11.94
CA SER A 28 8.53 3.71 -12.76
C SER A 28 9.80 3.86 -13.60
N LEU A 29 10.13 5.10 -14.00
CA LEU A 29 11.34 5.42 -14.77
C LEU A 29 12.61 5.33 -13.92
N LEU A 30 12.50 5.41 -12.59
CA LEU A 30 13.64 5.31 -11.68
C LEU A 30 14.19 3.88 -11.55
N PHE A 31 13.47 2.87 -12.07
CA PHE A 31 13.84 1.46 -11.96
C PHE A 31 14.23 0.86 -13.32
N PRO A 32 15.42 1.18 -13.87
CA PRO A 32 15.88 0.60 -15.12
C PRO A 32 16.11 -0.90 -14.99
N THR A 33 15.75 -1.64 -16.03
CA THR A 33 16.08 -3.07 -16.17
C THR A 33 17.21 -3.23 -17.18
N SER A 34 18.14 -4.15 -16.91
CA SER A 34 19.22 -4.47 -17.83
C SER A 34 19.23 -5.96 -18.14
N ASN A 35 19.41 -6.31 -19.41
CA ASN A 35 19.48 -7.70 -19.87
C ASN A 35 20.91 -8.31 -19.79
N ARG A 36 21.87 -7.58 -19.20
CA ARG A 36 23.27 -8.03 -19.08
C ARG A 36 23.50 -8.69 -17.72
N LEU A 37 24.32 -9.75 -17.71
CA LEU A 37 24.72 -10.50 -16.51
C LEU A 37 25.47 -9.62 -15.50
N VAL A 38 26.35 -8.75 -15.98
CA VAL A 38 26.96 -7.67 -15.20
C VAL A 38 26.25 -6.37 -15.57
N SER A 39 25.46 -5.85 -14.64
CA SER A 39 24.65 -4.65 -14.81
C SER A 39 25.31 -3.41 -14.20
N ASN A 40 24.66 -2.26 -14.36
CA ASN A 40 25.11 -1.01 -13.74
C ASN A 40 24.96 -1.09 -12.22
N ARG A 41 25.78 -0.33 -11.46
CA ARG A 41 25.79 -0.31 -9.99
C ARG A 41 24.41 -0.06 -9.38
N PHE A 42 23.62 0.79 -10.04
CA PHE A 42 22.25 1.08 -9.63
C PHE A 42 21.35 -0.15 -9.74
N VAL A 43 21.41 -0.88 -10.86
CA VAL A 43 20.61 -2.09 -11.09
C VAL A 43 21.05 -3.21 -10.16
N THR A 44 22.35 -3.37 -9.88
CA THR A 44 22.83 -4.36 -8.89
C THR A 44 22.32 -4.05 -7.49
N LEU A 45 22.32 -2.77 -7.08
CA LEU A 45 21.81 -2.36 -5.77
C LEU A 45 20.29 -2.58 -5.68
N GLN A 46 19.55 -2.23 -6.74
CA GLN A 46 18.13 -2.52 -6.83
C GLN A 46 17.85 -4.02 -6.70
N GLN A 47 18.55 -4.88 -7.44
CA GLN A 47 18.39 -6.33 -7.37
C GLN A 47 18.70 -6.88 -5.98
N TRP A 48 19.75 -6.38 -5.34
CA TRP A 48 20.10 -6.77 -3.97
C TRP A 48 19.00 -6.39 -2.97
N MET A 49 18.44 -5.18 -3.07
CA MET A 49 17.31 -4.75 -2.24
C MET A 49 16.07 -5.62 -2.46
N LEU A 50 15.75 -5.94 -3.72
CA LEU A 50 14.61 -6.81 -4.06
C LEU A 50 14.76 -8.22 -3.47
N GLN A 51 15.98 -8.79 -3.51
CA GLN A 51 16.27 -10.10 -2.93
C GLN A 51 16.12 -10.11 -1.41
N LEU A 52 16.62 -9.06 -0.73
CA LEU A 52 16.50 -8.93 0.72
C LEU A 52 15.04 -8.86 1.17
N VAL A 53 14.27 -7.94 0.57
CA VAL A 53 12.87 -7.72 0.95
C VAL A 53 12.03 -8.96 0.64
N SER A 54 12.18 -9.55 -0.55
CA SER A 54 11.44 -10.77 -0.91
C SER A 54 11.76 -11.93 0.03
N LYS A 55 13.03 -12.13 0.40
CA LYS A 55 13.44 -13.17 1.35
C LYS A 55 12.83 -12.97 2.73
N GLN A 56 12.86 -11.74 3.26
CA GLN A 56 12.29 -11.43 4.57
C GLN A 56 10.77 -11.61 4.60
N MET A 57 10.05 -11.10 3.60
CA MET A 57 8.59 -11.20 3.55
C MET A 57 8.10 -12.63 3.34
N MET A 58 8.80 -13.40 2.51
CA MET A 58 8.37 -14.75 2.15
C MET A 58 8.79 -15.82 3.13
N SER A 59 9.72 -15.53 4.04
CA SER A 59 10.11 -16.46 5.11
C SER A 59 8.94 -16.85 6.01
N ILE A 60 7.92 -15.99 6.12
CA ILE A 60 6.74 -16.19 7.00
C ILE A 60 5.60 -16.89 6.23
N HIS A 61 5.60 -16.84 4.90
CA HIS A 61 4.49 -17.28 4.07
C HIS A 61 4.70 -18.68 3.48
N ASN A 62 3.63 -19.47 3.43
CA ASN A 62 3.63 -20.78 2.77
C ASN A 62 3.62 -20.63 1.23
N SER A 63 3.88 -21.72 0.49
CA SER A 63 4.01 -21.73 -0.99
C SER A 63 2.85 -21.06 -1.72
N LYS A 64 1.60 -21.23 -1.25
CA LYS A 64 0.42 -20.55 -1.82
C LYS A 64 0.42 -19.04 -1.61
N GLY A 65 1.03 -18.54 -0.53
CA GLY A 65 1.20 -17.11 -0.27
C GLY A 65 2.35 -16.51 -1.08
N GLN A 66 3.35 -17.31 -1.45
CA GLN A 66 4.46 -16.87 -2.29
C GLN A 66 4.03 -16.51 -3.72
N THR A 67 2.85 -16.92 -4.19
CA THR A 67 2.32 -16.46 -5.48
C THR A 67 2.01 -14.95 -5.48
N TRP A 68 1.77 -14.35 -4.31
CA TRP A 68 1.53 -12.92 -4.13
C TRP A 68 2.81 -12.09 -4.05
N THR A 69 3.98 -12.72 -4.13
CA THR A 69 5.30 -12.05 -4.09
C THR A 69 5.39 -10.87 -5.01
N LEU A 70 5.09 -11.08 -6.30
CA LEU A 70 5.25 -10.06 -7.32
C LEU A 70 4.42 -8.81 -7.00
N MET A 71 3.16 -9.02 -6.61
CA MET A 71 2.25 -7.93 -6.26
C MET A 71 2.76 -7.16 -5.04
N LEU A 72 3.12 -7.84 -3.94
CA LEU A 72 3.62 -7.20 -2.73
C LEU A 72 4.93 -6.43 -2.97
N MET A 73 5.84 -7.01 -3.76
CA MET A 73 7.10 -6.36 -4.12
C MET A 73 6.87 -5.11 -4.95
N SER A 74 6.01 -5.17 -5.96
CA SER A 74 5.67 -3.99 -6.77
C SER A 74 5.04 -2.87 -5.93
N LEU A 75 4.17 -3.22 -4.98
CA LEU A 75 3.47 -2.26 -4.13
C LEU A 75 4.44 -1.53 -3.19
N ILE A 76 5.36 -2.26 -2.55
CA ILE A 76 6.35 -1.67 -1.63
C ILE A 76 7.29 -0.73 -2.39
N LEU A 77 7.76 -1.14 -3.58
CA LEU A 77 8.62 -0.27 -4.40
C LEU A 77 7.87 0.97 -4.87
N PHE A 78 6.62 0.82 -5.29
CA PHE A 78 5.80 1.93 -5.74
C PHE A 78 5.57 2.94 -4.61
N ILE A 79 5.03 2.50 -3.47
CA ILE A 79 4.76 3.38 -2.32
C ILE A 79 6.06 3.99 -1.79
N GLY A 80 7.13 3.19 -1.67
CA GLY A 80 8.43 3.65 -1.21
C GLY A 80 9.01 4.75 -2.10
N SER A 81 8.97 4.55 -3.42
CA SER A 81 9.50 5.53 -4.38
C SER A 81 8.65 6.81 -4.43
N THR A 82 7.31 6.71 -4.45
CA THR A 82 6.43 7.89 -4.43
C THR A 82 6.61 8.73 -3.16
N ASN A 83 6.82 8.08 -2.01
CA ASN A 83 7.03 8.78 -0.75
C ASN A 83 8.39 9.46 -0.70
N LEU A 84 9.43 8.81 -1.24
CA LEU A 84 10.79 9.34 -1.25
C LEU A 84 10.91 10.54 -2.22
N LEU A 85 10.28 10.44 -3.39
CA LEU A 85 10.09 11.57 -4.32
C LEU A 85 9.36 12.73 -3.65
N GLY A 86 8.44 12.41 -2.75
CA GLY A 86 7.62 13.37 -2.03
C GLY A 86 8.28 14.24 -0.98
N LEU A 87 9.48 13.86 -0.57
CA LEU A 87 10.28 14.66 0.36
C LEU A 87 11.04 15.79 -0.35
N LEU A 88 11.02 15.81 -1.69
CA LEU A 88 11.68 16.86 -2.46
C LEU A 88 10.91 18.19 -2.33
N PRO A 89 11.62 19.33 -2.24
CA PRO A 89 10.97 20.64 -2.14
C PRO A 89 10.08 20.89 -3.36
N HIS A 90 8.87 21.41 -3.12
CA HIS A 90 7.84 21.70 -4.14
C HIS A 90 7.35 20.49 -4.96
N SER A 91 7.57 19.26 -4.50
CA SER A 91 7.04 18.07 -5.18
C SER A 91 5.59 17.79 -4.77
N PHE A 92 4.72 17.59 -5.76
CA PHE A 92 3.36 17.07 -5.52
C PHE A 92 3.42 15.56 -5.30
N THR A 93 2.86 15.09 -4.20
CA THR A 93 2.80 13.65 -3.87
C THR A 93 1.41 13.07 -4.10
N PRO A 94 1.23 12.16 -5.05
CA PRO A 94 -0.06 11.48 -5.25
C PRO A 94 -0.53 10.72 -4.01
N ALA A 95 0.39 10.28 -3.14
CA ALA A 95 0.10 9.53 -1.92
C ALA A 95 -0.53 10.36 -0.79
N THR A 96 -0.57 11.70 -0.90
CA THR A 96 -1.35 12.55 0.03
C THR A 96 -2.85 12.45 -0.21
N GLN A 97 -3.25 12.07 -1.43
CA GLN A 97 -4.64 11.94 -1.78
C GLN A 97 -5.20 10.62 -1.25
N LEU A 98 -6.21 10.75 -0.40
CA LEU A 98 -6.92 9.60 0.16
C LEU A 98 -7.51 8.70 -0.92
N SER A 99 -7.95 9.27 -2.05
CA SER A 99 -8.45 8.53 -3.21
C SER A 99 -7.44 7.53 -3.77
N MET A 100 -6.17 7.92 -3.91
CA MET A 100 -5.11 7.07 -4.45
C MET A 100 -4.81 5.90 -3.49
N ASN A 101 -4.72 6.18 -2.20
CA ASN A 101 -4.42 5.16 -1.19
C ASN A 101 -5.59 4.18 -1.00
N LEU A 102 -6.85 4.66 -1.04
CA LEU A 102 -8.03 3.77 -1.04
C LEU A 102 -8.05 2.89 -2.30
N GLY A 103 -7.71 3.46 -3.47
CA GLY A 103 -7.63 2.74 -4.73
C GLY A 103 -6.64 1.57 -4.72
N MET A 104 -5.56 1.67 -3.93
CA MET A 104 -4.60 0.56 -3.73
C MET A 104 -5.03 -0.40 -2.63
N ALA A 105 -5.57 0.12 -1.51
CA ALA A 105 -5.87 -0.68 -0.33
C ALA A 105 -7.08 -1.61 -0.52
N ILE A 106 -8.17 -1.11 -1.13
CA ILE A 106 -9.42 -1.87 -1.27
C ILE A 106 -9.22 -3.13 -2.13
N PRO A 107 -8.62 -3.08 -3.33
CA PRO A 107 -8.42 -4.27 -4.15
C PRO A 107 -7.50 -5.29 -3.49
N LEU A 108 -6.44 -4.83 -2.80
CA LEU A 108 -5.47 -5.72 -2.15
C LEU A 108 -6.08 -6.42 -0.93
N TRP A 109 -6.83 -5.68 -0.10
CA TRP A 109 -7.59 -6.26 1.00
C TRP A 109 -8.68 -7.20 0.50
N ALA A 110 -9.47 -6.79 -0.50
CA ALA A 110 -10.54 -7.62 -1.06
C ALA A 110 -9.96 -8.92 -1.64
N GLY A 111 -8.84 -8.85 -2.36
CA GLY A 111 -8.15 -10.02 -2.88
C GLY A 111 -7.69 -10.99 -1.77
N ALA A 112 -7.14 -10.47 -0.67
CA ALA A 112 -6.75 -11.29 0.48
C ALA A 112 -7.97 -11.95 1.15
N VAL A 113 -9.06 -11.21 1.36
CA VAL A 113 -10.29 -11.72 1.97
C VAL A 113 -10.96 -12.77 1.09
N ILE A 114 -11.10 -12.51 -0.21
CA ILE A 114 -11.70 -13.45 -1.18
C ILE A 114 -10.88 -14.73 -1.28
N THR A 115 -9.54 -14.63 -1.34
CA THR A 115 -8.68 -15.82 -1.36
C THR A 115 -8.70 -16.60 -0.05
N GLY A 116 -8.82 -15.90 1.09
CA GLY A 116 -9.04 -16.51 2.41
C GLY A 116 -10.33 -17.33 2.46
N PHE A 117 -11.44 -16.72 2.04
CA PHE A 117 -12.74 -17.41 1.96
C PHE A 117 -12.70 -18.58 0.98
N ARG A 118 -12.12 -18.43 -0.22
CA ARG A 118 -12.08 -19.50 -1.23
C ARG A 118 -11.23 -20.71 -0.79
N ASN A 119 -10.07 -20.48 -0.17
CA ASN A 119 -9.13 -21.56 0.13
C ASN A 119 -9.42 -22.25 1.48
N LYS A 120 -9.93 -21.53 2.48
CA LYS A 120 -10.20 -22.07 3.82
C LYS A 120 -11.42 -21.40 4.45
N THR A 121 -12.61 -21.61 3.88
CA THR A 121 -13.89 -21.12 4.42
C THR A 121 -14.04 -21.35 5.93
N LYS A 122 -13.84 -22.59 6.39
CA LYS A 122 -14.04 -22.99 7.79
C LYS A 122 -13.05 -22.31 8.75
N ALA A 123 -11.78 -22.18 8.38
CA ALA A 123 -10.78 -21.54 9.23
C ALA A 123 -10.91 -20.01 9.24
N SER A 124 -11.30 -19.41 8.10
CA SER A 124 -11.57 -17.98 8.00
C SER A 124 -12.79 -17.58 8.84
N LEU A 125 -13.83 -18.40 8.85
CA LEU A 125 -15.02 -18.21 9.70
C LEU A 125 -14.70 -18.47 11.18
N ALA A 126 -13.86 -19.47 11.47
CA ALA A 126 -13.43 -19.77 12.84
C ALA A 126 -12.57 -18.66 13.46
N HIS A 127 -11.81 -17.89 12.67
CA HIS A 127 -11.03 -16.75 13.20
C HIS A 127 -11.94 -15.60 13.68
N PHE A 128 -13.21 -15.55 13.27
CA PHE A 128 -14.16 -14.59 13.85
C PHE A 128 -14.57 -14.97 15.28
N LEU A 129 -14.29 -16.19 15.75
CA LEU A 129 -14.63 -16.65 17.09
C LEU A 129 -13.35 -16.97 17.88
N PRO A 130 -13.02 -16.19 18.93
CA PRO A 130 -12.05 -16.61 19.92
C PRO A 130 -12.48 -17.95 20.52
N GLN A 131 -11.56 -18.91 20.60
CA GLN A 131 -11.84 -20.21 21.19
C GLN A 131 -12.23 -20.03 22.67
N GLY A 132 -13.44 -20.46 23.04
CA GLY A 132 -13.92 -20.40 24.43
C GLY A 132 -14.98 -19.33 24.74
N THR A 133 -15.59 -18.67 23.75
CA THR A 133 -16.64 -17.67 24.02
C THR A 133 -17.99 -18.33 24.40
N PRO A 134 -18.67 -17.85 25.45
CA PRO A 134 -19.97 -18.38 25.87
C PRO A 134 -21.05 -18.15 24.80
N THR A 135 -21.92 -19.15 24.61
CA THR A 135 -22.95 -19.22 23.57
C THR A 135 -23.84 -17.99 23.36
N PRO A 136 -24.27 -17.21 24.37
CA PRO A 136 -25.09 -16.02 24.15
C PRO A 136 -24.32 -14.82 23.56
N LEU A 137 -22.99 -14.75 23.70
CA LEU A 137 -22.19 -13.61 23.22
C LEU A 137 -21.71 -13.77 21.76
N ILE A 138 -21.90 -14.97 21.18
CA ILE A 138 -21.44 -15.31 19.83
C ILE A 138 -22.03 -14.36 18.75
N PRO A 139 -23.34 -14.04 18.72
CA PRO A 139 -23.90 -13.21 17.65
C PRO A 139 -23.31 -11.80 17.64
N MET A 140 -23.12 -11.20 18.83
CA MET A 140 -22.53 -9.87 18.96
C MET A 140 -21.06 -9.84 18.52
N LEU A 141 -20.30 -10.88 18.85
CA LEU A 141 -18.87 -10.96 18.53
C LEU A 141 -18.64 -11.11 17.02
N VAL A 142 -19.47 -11.89 16.33
CA VAL A 142 -19.40 -12.02 14.87
C VAL A 142 -19.65 -10.68 14.17
N ILE A 143 -20.61 -9.88 14.65
CA ILE A 143 -20.87 -8.53 14.12
C ILE A 143 -19.66 -7.61 14.32
N MET A 144 -19.04 -7.62 15.51
CA MET A 144 -17.84 -6.82 15.76
C MET A 144 -16.63 -7.29 14.95
N GLY A 145 -16.48 -8.61 14.74
CA GLY A 145 -15.40 -9.18 13.94
C GLY A 145 -15.49 -8.80 12.45
N THR A 146 -16.70 -8.77 11.89
CA THR A 146 -16.91 -8.33 10.50
C THR A 146 -16.65 -6.84 10.34
N ILE A 147 -17.10 -6.01 11.30
CA ILE A 147 -16.80 -4.57 11.34
C ILE A 147 -15.29 -4.33 11.43
N SER A 148 -14.59 -5.06 12.31
CA SER A 148 -13.13 -4.94 12.48
C SER A 148 -12.36 -5.26 11.20
N LEU A 149 -12.78 -6.31 10.47
CA LEU A 149 -12.16 -6.68 9.19
C LEU A 149 -12.30 -5.55 8.15
N PHE A 150 -13.46 -4.88 8.10
CA PHE A 150 -13.69 -3.77 7.19
C PHE A 150 -12.88 -2.53 7.58
N ILE A 151 -12.82 -2.21 8.88
CA ILE A 151 -12.01 -1.10 9.40
C ILE A 151 -10.53 -1.30 9.06
N GLN A 152 -10.02 -2.54 9.05
CA GLN A 152 -8.63 -2.82 8.69
C GLN A 152 -8.25 -2.31 7.29
N ALA A 153 -9.14 -2.47 6.30
CA ALA A 153 -8.89 -1.99 4.94
C ALA A 153 -8.77 -0.47 4.88
N MET A 154 -9.69 0.22 5.57
CA MET A 154 -9.72 1.67 5.63
C MET A 154 -8.55 2.23 6.45
N ALA A 155 -8.22 1.58 7.57
CA ALA A 155 -7.11 1.97 8.43
C ALA A 155 -5.76 1.92 7.72
N LEU A 156 -5.53 0.95 6.83
CA LEU A 156 -4.30 0.87 6.04
C LEU A 156 -4.12 2.12 5.16
N ALA A 157 -5.18 2.52 4.44
CA ALA A 157 -5.13 3.67 3.55
C ALA A 157 -5.01 5.00 4.30
N VAL A 158 -5.78 5.16 5.39
CA VAL A 158 -5.75 6.37 6.23
C VAL A 158 -4.38 6.54 6.88
N ARG A 159 -3.75 5.46 7.35
CA ARG A 159 -2.42 5.49 7.95
C ARG A 159 -1.38 6.04 6.98
N LEU A 160 -1.41 5.61 5.72
CA LEU A 160 -0.47 6.08 4.72
C LEU A 160 -0.70 7.57 4.41
N THR A 161 -1.95 7.99 4.21
CA THR A 161 -2.25 9.41 3.97
C THR A 161 -1.83 10.29 5.14
N ALA A 162 -2.19 9.90 6.37
CA ALA A 162 -1.98 10.71 7.56
C ALA A 162 -0.48 10.93 7.82
N ASN A 163 0.34 9.89 7.64
CA ASN A 163 1.79 10.01 7.85
C ASN A 163 2.43 10.98 6.84
N ILE A 164 1.99 10.96 5.58
CA ILE A 164 2.57 11.79 4.52
C ILE A 164 2.07 13.23 4.61
N THR A 165 0.76 13.43 4.82
CA THR A 165 0.18 14.77 4.97
C THR A 165 0.69 15.46 6.22
N ALA A 166 0.77 14.74 7.35
CA ALA A 166 1.33 15.29 8.59
C ALA A 166 2.82 15.63 8.42
N GLY A 167 3.62 14.75 7.78
CA GLY A 167 5.03 15.04 7.51
C GLY A 167 5.23 16.28 6.64
N HIS A 168 4.43 16.44 5.59
CA HIS A 168 4.53 17.60 4.70
C HIS A 168 3.99 18.90 5.34
N LEU A 169 2.96 18.81 6.19
CA LEU A 169 2.44 19.95 6.95
C LEU A 169 3.38 20.40 8.06
N LEU A 170 4.11 19.49 8.69
CA LEU A 170 5.10 19.83 9.73
C LEU A 170 6.38 20.45 9.16
N ASN A 171 6.73 20.11 7.92
CA ASN A 171 7.92 20.65 7.26
C ASN A 171 7.68 22.06 6.66
N HIS A 172 6.46 22.57 6.70
CA HIS A 172 6.03 23.83 6.09
C HIS A 172 5.65 24.87 7.15
#